data_AF-A0A1M6N876-F1
#
_entry.id   AF-A0A1M6N876-F1
#
_cell.length_a   1.000
_cell.length_b   1.000
_cell.length_c   1.000
_cell.angle_alpha   90.00
_cell.angle_beta   90.00
_cell.angle_gamma   90.00
#
_symmetry.space_group_name_H-M   'P 1'
#
loop_
_entity.id
_entity.type
_entity.pdbx_description
1 polymer ?
#
loop_
_entity_poly.entity_id
_entity_poly.type
_entity_poly.pdbx_seq_one_letter_code
_entity_poly.pdbx_strand_id
1 'polypeptide(L)' 'MEAIHYLASFFFYLAIVTIVVGLFYKPWVVLWWMDKQNRWMVLQHYGSLAILSFLIKFITE' A
#
# COMPACT_ATOMS: atom_id res chain seq x y z
N MET A 1 13.58 9.49 -15.45
CA MET A 1 13.26 8.50 -14.39
C MET A 1 12.61 9.16 -13.19
N GLU A 2 12.98 10.39 -12.85
CA GLU A 2 12.33 11.28 -11.86
C GLU A 2 10.81 11.12 -11.70
N ALA A 3 10.02 11.29 -12.77
CA ALA A 3 8.56 11.19 -12.68
C ALA A 3 8.07 9.81 -12.19
N ILE A 4 8.74 8.74 -12.61
CA ILE A 4 8.44 7.36 -12.18
C ILE A 4 8.83 7.19 -10.70
N HIS A 5 9.97 7.75 -10.30
CA HIS A 5 10.42 7.73 -8.91
C HIS A 5 9.43 8.43 -7.96
N TYR A 6 8.95 9.64 -8.33
CA TYR A 6 7.95 10.35 -7.53
C TYR A 6 6.61 9.61 -7.46
N LEU A 7 6.17 9.03 -8.58
CA LEU A 7 4.94 8.25 -8.63
C LEU A 7 5.03 6.99 -7.77
N ALA A 8 6.13 6.25 -7.87
CA ALA A 8 6.40 5.07 -7.04
C ALA A 8 6.52 5.43 -5.55
N SER A 9 7.17 6.55 -5.22
CA SER A 9 7.24 7.07 -3.86
C SER A 9 5.86 7.42 -3.30
N PHE A 10 5.02 8.09 -4.10
CA PHE A 10 3.65 8.41 -3.70
C PHE A 10 2.84 7.14 -3.38
N PHE A 11 2.85 6.15 -4.27
CA PHE A 11 2.14 4.89 -4.06
C PHE A 11 2.69 4.09 -2.87
N PHE A 12 4.01 4.10 -2.66
CA PHE A 12 4.63 3.48 -1.51
C PHE A 12 4.10 4.09 -0.19
N TYR A 13 4.17 5.41 -0.04
CA TYR A 13 3.70 6.07 1.18
C TYR A 13 2.19 5.90 1.37
N LEU A 14 1.41 5.97 0.29
CA LEU A 14 -0.04 5.73 0.35
C LEU A 14 -0.35 4.31 0.84
N ALA A 15 0.37 3.30 0.34
CA ALA A 15 0.21 1.91 0.76
C ALA A 15 0.61 1.70 2.23
N ILE A 16 1.67 2.36 2.71
CA ILE A 16 2.04 2.32 4.13
C ILE A 16 0.93 2.93 5.00
N VAL A 17 0.38 4.09 4.61
CA VAL A 17 -0.72 4.73 5.35
C VAL A 17 -1.96 3.83 5.39
N THR A 18 -2.34 3.20 4.28
CA THR A 18 -3.50 2.29 4.26
C THR A 18 -3.26 1.03 5.09
N ILE A 19 -2.04 0.47 5.12
CA ILE A 19 -1.68 -0.64 6.01
C ILE A 19 -1.86 -0.21 7.47
N VAL A 20 -1.32 0.94 7.86
CA VAL A 20 -1.43 1.46 9.22
C VAL A 20 -2.91 1.66 9.59
N VAL A 21 -3.69 2.32 8.75
CA VAL A 21 -5.13 2.54 9.00
C VAL A 21 -5.89 1.21 9.10
N GLY A 22 -5.63 0.27 8.20
CA GLY A 22 -6.32 -1.03 8.17
C GLY A 22 -5.96 -1.95 9.34
N LEU A 23 -4.73 -1.87 9.85
CA LEU A 23 -4.28 -2.65 11.01
C LEU A 23 -4.72 -2.04 12.34
N PHE A 24 -4.52 -0.74 12.53
CA PHE A 24 -4.75 -0.07 13.81
C PHE A 24 -6.20 0.37 14.02
N TYR A 25 -6.86 0.88 12.99
CA TYR A 25 -8.24 1.30 13.12
C TYR A 25 -9.20 0.14 12.86
N LYS A 26 -9.42 -0.22 11.59
CA LYS A 26 -10.29 -1.32 11.18
C LYS A 26 -10.09 -1.64 9.68
N PRO A 27 -10.11 -2.93 9.28
CA PRO A 27 -9.78 -3.33 7.92
C PRO A 27 -10.82 -2.87 6.88
N TRP A 28 -12.10 -2.70 7.26
CA TRP A 28 -13.14 -2.26 6.33
C TRP A 28 -12.96 -0.82 5.85
N VAL A 29 -12.20 0.03 6.55
CA VAL A 29 -11.99 1.42 6.13
C VAL A 29 -11.18 1.47 4.83
N VAL A 30 -10.24 0.53 4.69
CA VAL A 30 -9.38 0.43 3.51
C VAL A 30 -9.87 -0.63 2.53
N LEU A 31 -10.49 -1.71 3.02
CA LEU A 31 -11.06 -2.80 2.21
C LEU A 31 -12.59 -2.68 2.05
N TRP A 32 -13.12 -1.45 1.99
CA TRP A 32 -14.57 -1.18 1.92
C TRP A 32 -15.24 -1.79 0.67
N TRP A 33 -14.44 -2.10 -0.35
CA TRP A 33 -14.85 -2.68 -1.63
C TRP A 33 -14.86 -4.22 -1.64
N MET A 34 -14.42 -4.89 -0.56
CA MET A 34 -14.41 -6.35 -0.45
C MET A 34 -15.54 -6.85 0.45
N ASP A 35 -16.17 -7.98 0.12
CA ASP A 35 -17.29 -8.54 0.91
C ASP A 35 -16.86 -9.09 2.28
N LYS A 36 -15.64 -9.63 2.37
CA LYS A 36 -15.03 -10.11 3.61
C LYS A 36 -13.78 -9.30 3.85
N GLN A 37 -13.55 -8.82 5.06
CA GLN A 37 -12.32 -8.10 5.40
C GLN A 37 -11.67 -8.66 6.67
N ASN A 38 -10.35 -8.82 6.63
CA ASN A 38 -9.56 -9.11 7.81
C ASN A 38 -8.21 -8.35 7.74
N ARG A 39 -7.52 -8.26 8.87
CA ARG A 39 -6.23 -7.56 8.96
C ARG A 39 -5.13 -8.19 8.09
N TRP A 40 -5.20 -9.50 7.86
CA TRP A 40 -4.25 -10.19 7.00
C TRP A 40 -4.40 -9.81 5.53
N MET A 41 -5.63 -9.61 5.07
CA MET A 41 -5.93 -9.16 3.72
C MET A 41 -5.46 -7.74 3.46
N VAL A 42 -5.46 -6.86 4.49
CA VAL A 42 -4.86 -5.53 4.40
C VAL A 42 -3.37 -5.66 4.08
N LEU A 43 -2.66 -6.53 4.79
CA LEU A 43 -1.24 -6.81 4.53
C LEU A 43 -1.01 -7.45 3.16
N GLN A 44 -1.87 -8.36 2.72
CA GLN A 44 -1.72 -8.98 1.39
C GLN A 44 -1.91 -7.97 0.26
N HIS A 45 -2.96 -7.15 0.30
CA HIS A 45 -3.27 -6.21 -0.77
C HIS A 45 -2.31 -5.02 -0.75
N TYR A 46 -2.21 -4.32 0.38
CA TYR A 46 -1.40 -3.11 0.43
C TYR A 46 0.09 -3.40 0.68
N GLY A 47 0.42 -4.53 1.31
CA GLY A 47 1.82 -4.93 1.47
C GLY A 47 2.46 -5.35 0.14
N SER A 48 1.75 -6.08 -0.73
CA SER A 48 2.25 -6.38 -2.07
C SER A 48 2.43 -5.11 -2.91
N LEU A 49 1.50 -4.16 -2.81
CA LEU A 49 1.57 -2.83 -3.43
C LEU A 49 2.76 -2.00 -2.91
N ALA A 50 3.00 -2.02 -1.59
CA ALA A 50 4.12 -1.35 -0.96
C ALA A 50 5.45 -1.96 -1.43
N ILE A 51 5.59 -3.28 -1.45
CA ILE A 51 6.82 -3.95 -1.91
C ILE A 51 7.09 -3.62 -3.38
N LEU A 52 6.09 -3.72 -4.25
CA LEU A 52 6.25 -3.40 -5.67
C LEU A 52 6.68 -1.94 -5.88
N SER A 53 5.99 -1.00 -5.21
CA SER A 53 6.29 0.43 -5.32
C SER A 53 7.66 0.77 -4.76
N PHE A 54 8.08 0.10 -3.69
CA PHE A 54 9.42 0.24 -3.12
C PHE A 54 10.51 -0.22 -4.10
N LEU A 55 10.33 -1.38 -4.74
CA LEU A 55 11.28 -1.90 -5.73
C LEU A 55 11.41 -0.94 -6.93
N ILE A 56 10.28 -0.43 -7.44
CA ILE A 56 10.29 0.55 -8.54
C ILE A 56 11.00 1.83 -8.11
N LYS A 57 10.69 2.35 -6.91
CA LYS A 57 11.38 3.53 -6.36
C LYS A 57 12.89 3.29 -6.31
N PHE A 58 13.34 2.17 -5.76
CA PHE A 58 14.75 1.83 -5.59
C PHE A 58 15.51 1.70 -6.92
N ILE A 59 14.86 1.17 -7.96
CA ILE A 59 15.47 1.05 -9.31
C ILE A 59 15.54 2.41 -10.02
N THR A 60 14.64 3.34 -9.71
CA THR A 60 14.52 4.64 -10.38
C THR A 60 15.15 5.80 -9.63
N GLU A 61 15.67 5.54 -8.44
CA GLU A 61 16.54 6.39 -7.63
C GLU A 61 17.91 6.57 -8.29
#